data_AF-A0AAV5RAX3-F1
#
_entry.id   AF-A0AAV5RAX3-F1
#
_cell.length_a   1.000
_cell.length_b   1.000
_cell.length_c   1.000
_cell.angle_alpha   90.00
_cell.angle_beta   90.00
_cell.angle_gamma   90.00
#
_symmetry.space_group_name_H-M   'P 1'
#
loop_
_entity.id
_entity.type
_entity.pdbx_description
1 polymer ?
#
loop_
_entity_poly.entity_id
_entity_poly.type
_entity_poly.pdbx_seq_one_letter_code
_entity_poly.pdbx_strand_id
1 'polypeptide(L)'
;MSITLEKLPKSIISNIISYLPQQDKISLLYCNYNCYLSVLPYLYKNIYITKSSQLKSSHSFQESNYTLLGVLETHLATEKLNDKIYNLRQQILLESLSVNTQLSEYIENIVIDGFLFDKKQQVDLQDIVSVDLFTLLIKNCPNLKSVDLLNVKVPDNIELPTTMTSLELTSKTGLKYFNDSVKKLKISTDKIGHLDTVDDSFFIKFISNLDELIFENVFGQSKFIEKLTKSSITADKLQLKNLKLIFYHQFEDPTYEILQFLKKIDFGKLDKVELVLGCNDIICNCLHDFLSTLISHNLNIKKLSIIQRTIHRDHNHTEAFDFVIADFLKKYPNNKNLKYLSIRHMPPVDFNVNHGLEGNYLHRKEIFENMLPSLTGLETFICPTFVQSVACYEQMISNMLWNGCQCNHCEDYLPLYDQYITQHQYYDEIKSHMTDMISPILIGNVARVLTSRIHHSQDINIDKYPLLKHYWDFHTAPYLITHQKKCNFDASAFPPVTKCVAHFLQEYVDAIGELTPSLRRCILSGVVFDNVGSWECSEA
;
A
#
# COMPACT_ATOMS: atom_id res chain seq x y z
N MET A 1 -7.01 40.98 -17.90
CA MET A 1 -5.54 41.02 -17.74
C MET A 1 -5.03 39.59 -17.68
N SER A 2 -4.20 39.14 -18.62
CA SER A 2 -3.55 37.83 -18.54
C SER A 2 -2.35 37.94 -17.59
N ILE A 3 -2.45 37.31 -16.42
CA ILE A 3 -1.30 37.14 -15.51
C ILE A 3 -0.41 36.07 -16.15
N THR A 4 0.83 36.42 -16.49
CA THR A 4 1.83 35.45 -16.96
C THR A 4 2.52 34.80 -15.76
N LEU A 5 2.92 33.53 -15.89
CA LEU A 5 3.55 32.77 -14.80
C LEU A 5 4.76 33.50 -14.21
N GLU A 6 5.53 34.20 -15.04
CA GLU A 6 6.72 34.99 -14.68
C GLU A 6 6.44 36.19 -13.77
N LYS A 7 5.19 36.68 -13.74
CA LYS A 7 4.77 37.78 -12.88
C LYS A 7 4.35 37.32 -11.49
N LEU A 8 4.25 36.02 -11.26
CA LEU A 8 3.91 35.46 -9.95
C LEU A 8 5.14 35.49 -9.02
N PRO A 9 4.94 35.69 -7.70
CA PRO A 9 6.00 35.51 -6.72
C PRO A 9 6.63 34.11 -6.80
N LYS A 10 7.95 34.01 -6.60
CA LYS A 10 8.69 32.75 -6.65
C LYS A 10 8.11 31.67 -5.74
N SER A 11 7.61 32.03 -4.56
CA SER A 11 6.95 31.10 -3.63
C SER A 11 5.68 30.49 -4.21
N ILE A 12 4.90 31.26 -4.97
CA ILE A 12 3.68 30.77 -5.63
C ILE A 12 4.07 29.83 -6.79
N ILE A 13 5.05 30.22 -7.61
CA ILE A 13 5.55 29.37 -8.70
C ILE A 13 6.07 28.04 -8.15
N SER A 14 6.88 28.10 -7.10
CA SER A 14 7.42 26.96 -6.38
C SER A 14 6.32 26.02 -5.88
N ASN A 15 5.25 26.56 -5.29
CA ASN A 15 4.10 25.78 -4.89
C ASN A 15 3.41 25.14 -6.09
N ILE A 16 3.12 25.89 -7.16
CA ILE A 16 2.49 25.35 -8.38
C ILE A 16 3.31 24.18 -8.93
N ILE A 17 4.63 24.35 -9.10
CA ILE A 17 5.53 23.30 -9.60
C ILE A 17 5.48 22.05 -8.72
N SER A 18 5.38 22.21 -7.39
CA SER A 18 5.32 21.06 -6.48
C SER A 18 4.09 20.17 -6.70
N TYR A 19 2.99 20.72 -7.21
CA TYR A 19 1.75 20.00 -7.52
C TYR A 19 1.72 19.42 -8.93
N LEU A 20 2.69 19.75 -9.81
CA LEU A 20 2.70 19.23 -11.18
C LEU A 20 3.15 17.76 -11.21
N PRO A 21 2.53 16.91 -12.05
CA PRO A 21 3.05 15.57 -12.32
C PRO A 21 4.39 15.65 -13.04
N GLN A 22 5.13 14.54 -13.05
CA GLN A 22 6.47 14.48 -13.64
C GLN A 22 6.52 14.98 -15.10
N GLN A 23 5.54 14.61 -15.92
CA GLN A 23 5.53 15.00 -17.34
C GLN A 23 5.33 16.51 -17.54
N ASP A 24 4.52 17.15 -16.69
CA ASP A 24 4.28 18.59 -16.76
C ASP A 24 5.49 19.37 -16.25
N LYS A 25 6.17 18.86 -15.22
CA LYS A 25 7.47 19.39 -14.77
C LYS A 25 8.50 19.35 -15.92
N ILE A 26 8.61 18.22 -16.61
CA ILE A 26 9.49 18.07 -17.77
C ILE A 26 9.12 19.08 -18.88
N SER A 27 7.83 19.22 -19.18
CA SER A 27 7.36 20.17 -20.20
C SER A 27 7.69 21.61 -19.82
N LEU A 28 7.51 21.99 -18.56
CA LEU A 28 7.84 23.32 -18.04
C LEU A 28 9.34 23.62 -18.07
N LEU A 29 10.18 22.61 -17.84
CA LEU A 29 11.64 22.72 -17.92
C LEU A 29 12.11 23.16 -19.31
N TYR A 30 11.41 22.76 -20.38
CA TYR A 30 11.73 23.15 -21.76
C TYR A 30 11.27 24.56 -22.15
N CYS A 31 10.49 25.26 -21.31
CA CYS A 31 9.95 26.57 -21.66
C CYS A 31 10.99 27.69 -21.65
N ASN A 32 11.76 27.83 -20.56
CA ASN A 32 12.83 28.83 -20.44
C ASN A 32 13.78 28.50 -19.26
N TYR A 33 14.89 29.23 -19.16
CA TYR A 33 15.92 28.99 -18.13
C TYR A 33 15.45 29.22 -16.68
N ASN A 34 14.53 30.17 -16.45
CA ASN A 34 13.99 30.42 -15.11
C ASN A 34 13.11 29.25 -14.65
N CYS A 35 12.29 28.72 -15.55
CA CYS A 35 11.50 27.52 -15.32
C CYS A 35 12.40 26.30 -15.12
N TYR A 36 13.46 26.15 -15.93
CA TYR A 36 14.48 25.11 -15.77
C TYR A 36 15.03 25.07 -14.34
N LEU A 37 15.58 26.19 -13.85
CA LEU A 37 16.14 26.25 -12.50
C LEU A 37 15.10 26.02 -11.40
N SER A 38 13.86 26.47 -11.61
CA SER A 38 12.80 26.35 -10.62
C SER A 38 12.26 24.92 -10.49
N VAL A 39 12.31 24.15 -11.58
CA VAL A 39 11.75 22.78 -11.65
C VAL A 39 12.75 21.74 -11.16
N LEU A 40 14.05 21.91 -11.41
CA LEU A 40 15.07 20.92 -11.06
C LEU A 40 14.96 20.38 -9.62
N PRO A 41 14.83 21.21 -8.57
CA PRO A 41 14.70 20.69 -7.21
C PRO A 41 13.53 19.72 -7.07
N TYR A 42 12.39 20.02 -7.69
CA TYR A 42 11.18 19.19 -7.60
C TYR A 42 11.24 17.91 -8.42
N LEU A 43 12.04 17.85 -9.48
CA LEU A 43 12.28 16.63 -10.24
C LEU A 43 13.23 15.67 -9.51
N TYR A 44 14.24 16.18 -8.81
CA TYR A 44 15.26 15.33 -8.18
C TYR A 44 14.99 15.02 -6.71
N LYS A 45 14.16 15.82 -6.00
CA LYS A 45 13.93 15.67 -4.56
C LYS A 45 13.55 14.27 -4.11
N ASN A 46 12.63 13.64 -4.85
CA ASN A 46 12.03 12.36 -4.50
C ASN A 46 12.16 11.43 -5.71
N ILE A 47 13.03 10.43 -5.62
CA ILE A 47 13.28 9.47 -6.70
C ILE A 47 12.62 8.15 -6.35
N TYR A 48 11.83 7.61 -7.28
CA TYR A 48 11.21 6.30 -7.17
C TYR A 48 11.77 5.38 -8.25
N ILE A 49 12.40 4.27 -7.88
CA ILE A 49 12.97 3.28 -8.81
C ILE A 49 12.17 1.97 -8.72
N THR A 50 11.61 1.50 -9.83
CA THR A 50 10.87 0.22 -9.90
C THR A 50 10.78 -0.32 -11.32
N LYS A 51 10.55 -1.63 -11.46
CA LYS A 51 10.29 -2.27 -12.76
C LYS A 51 8.84 -2.17 -13.25
N SER A 52 8.05 -1.32 -12.62
CA SER A 52 6.67 -1.03 -13.01
C SER A 52 6.54 0.35 -13.64
N SER A 53 5.49 0.55 -14.42
CA SER A 53 5.13 1.88 -14.90
C SER A 53 4.14 2.53 -13.95
N GLN A 54 4.04 3.86 -13.99
CA GLN A 54 3.05 4.59 -13.19
C GLN A 54 1.66 4.40 -13.76
N LEU A 55 0.66 4.28 -12.89
CA LEU A 55 -0.73 4.48 -13.29
C LEU A 55 -0.98 5.99 -13.42
N LYS A 56 -1.43 6.41 -14.61
CA LYS A 56 -1.81 7.80 -14.87
C LYS A 56 -3.23 8.07 -14.37
N SER A 57 -3.40 9.14 -13.61
CA SER A 57 -4.65 9.66 -13.08
C SER A 57 -4.60 11.19 -13.13
N SER A 58 -5.46 11.78 -13.97
CA SER A 58 -5.54 13.23 -14.19
C SER A 58 -5.84 14.05 -12.94
N HIS A 59 -6.38 13.42 -11.89
CA HIS A 59 -6.80 14.08 -10.65
C HIS A 59 -5.94 13.67 -9.45
N SER A 60 -4.97 12.76 -9.61
CA SER A 60 -4.16 12.30 -8.48
C SER A 60 -2.94 13.17 -8.21
N PHE A 61 -2.88 13.72 -7.00
CA PHE A 61 -1.69 14.38 -6.48
C PHE A 61 -0.50 13.44 -6.30
N GLN A 62 -0.72 12.12 -6.16
CA GLN A 62 0.34 11.15 -5.90
C GLN A 62 1.44 11.18 -6.96
N GLU A 63 1.09 11.49 -8.21
CA GLU A 63 2.04 11.59 -9.32
C GLU A 63 3.05 12.72 -9.20
N SER A 64 2.72 13.74 -8.43
CA SER A 64 3.59 14.88 -8.22
C SER A 64 4.63 14.64 -7.12
N ASN A 65 4.42 13.62 -6.27
CA ASN A 65 5.25 13.35 -5.09
C ASN A 65 6.62 12.79 -5.45
N TYR A 66 6.73 12.00 -6.52
CA TYR A 66 7.95 11.28 -6.89
C TYR A 66 8.20 11.35 -8.39
N THR A 67 9.48 11.42 -8.75
CA THR A 67 9.94 11.18 -10.11
C THR A 67 10.18 9.70 -10.29
N LEU A 68 9.38 9.06 -11.14
CA LEU A 68 9.44 7.63 -11.39
C LEU A 68 10.51 7.30 -12.45
N LEU A 69 11.42 6.41 -12.06
CA LEU A 69 12.32 5.68 -12.93
C LEU A 69 11.75 4.27 -13.09
N GLY A 70 10.87 4.13 -14.08
CA GLY A 70 10.10 2.91 -14.37
C GLY A 70 10.36 2.29 -15.74
N VAL A 71 9.54 1.31 -16.12
CA VAL A 71 9.48 0.73 -17.49
C VAL A 71 8.54 1.54 -18.42
N LEU A 72 8.26 1.05 -19.62
CA LEU A 72 7.25 1.63 -20.51
C LEU A 72 5.84 1.32 -20.02
N GLU A 73 4.90 2.21 -20.31
CA GLU A 73 3.50 2.10 -19.87
C GLU A 73 2.65 1.11 -20.70
N THR A 74 3.23 0.52 -21.76
CA THR A 74 2.49 -0.26 -22.75
C THR A 74 2.54 -1.75 -22.48
N HIS A 75 1.37 -2.40 -22.52
CA HIS A 75 1.22 -3.86 -22.43
C HIS A 75 1.79 -4.59 -23.66
N LEU A 76 2.04 -3.86 -24.76
CA LEU A 76 2.63 -4.40 -25.98
C LEU A 76 4.16 -4.45 -25.93
N ALA A 77 4.79 -3.85 -24.92
CA ALA A 77 6.24 -3.89 -24.78
C ALA A 77 6.68 -5.28 -24.31
N THR A 78 7.63 -5.87 -25.03
CA THR A 78 8.27 -7.11 -24.62
C THR A 78 9.12 -6.88 -23.37
N GLU A 79 9.30 -7.91 -22.55
CA GLU A 79 10.17 -7.88 -21.36
C GLU A 79 11.57 -7.34 -21.71
N LYS A 80 12.15 -7.84 -22.81
CA LYS A 80 13.45 -7.39 -23.34
C LYS A 80 13.49 -5.88 -23.67
N LEU A 81 12.42 -5.32 -24.23
CA LEU A 81 12.35 -3.89 -24.52
C LEU A 81 12.22 -3.09 -23.22
N ASN A 82 11.39 -3.54 -22.30
CA ASN A 82 11.21 -2.91 -20.98
C ASN A 82 12.52 -2.90 -20.20
N ASP A 83 13.26 -4.02 -20.13
CA ASP A 83 14.57 -4.09 -19.48
C ASP A 83 15.59 -3.14 -20.13
N LYS A 84 15.61 -3.06 -21.47
CA LYS A 84 16.51 -2.14 -22.18
C LYS A 84 16.23 -0.68 -21.84
N ILE A 85 14.96 -0.27 -21.89
CA ILE A 85 14.55 1.10 -21.58
C ILE A 85 14.81 1.43 -20.11
N TYR A 86 14.51 0.50 -19.23
CA TYR A 86 14.73 0.64 -17.79
C TYR A 86 16.20 0.84 -17.46
N ASN A 87 17.09 0.01 -17.99
CA ASN A 87 18.53 0.13 -17.79
C ASN A 87 19.08 1.44 -18.38
N LEU A 88 18.60 1.86 -19.56
CA LEU A 88 18.99 3.13 -20.17
C LEU A 88 18.58 4.32 -19.29
N ARG A 89 17.38 4.31 -18.70
CA ARG A 89 16.94 5.37 -17.79
C ARG A 89 17.83 5.48 -16.54
N GLN A 90 18.25 4.35 -15.98
CA GLN A 90 19.20 4.34 -14.86
C GLN A 90 20.56 4.90 -15.25
N GLN A 91 21.08 4.50 -16.42
CA GLN A 91 22.35 5.01 -16.93
C GLN A 91 22.30 6.52 -17.16
N ILE A 92 21.21 7.04 -17.75
CA ILE A 92 21.02 8.48 -17.96
C ILE A 92 21.02 9.23 -16.62
N LEU A 93 20.36 8.70 -15.59
CA LEU A 93 20.37 9.31 -14.26
C LEU A 93 21.79 9.32 -13.68
N LEU A 94 22.49 8.19 -13.75
CA LEU A 94 23.88 8.06 -13.29
C LEU A 94 24.80 9.08 -13.96
N GLU A 95 24.74 9.18 -15.30
CA GLU A 95 25.52 10.12 -16.08
C GLU A 95 25.15 11.57 -15.73
N SER A 96 23.85 11.88 -15.59
CA SER A 96 23.38 13.22 -15.23
C SER A 96 23.92 13.67 -13.88
N LEU A 97 23.88 12.80 -12.86
CA LEU A 97 24.39 13.10 -11.51
C LEU A 97 25.92 13.15 -11.45
N SER A 98 26.60 12.40 -12.32
CA SER A 98 28.06 12.39 -12.42
C SER A 98 28.60 13.64 -13.10
N VAL A 99 27.92 14.12 -14.15
CA VAL A 99 28.30 15.32 -14.91
C VAL A 99 27.93 16.60 -14.15
N ASN A 100 26.73 16.65 -13.56
CA ASN A 100 26.26 17.79 -12.81
C ASN A 100 26.02 17.42 -11.33
N THR A 101 27.08 17.51 -10.53
CA THR A 101 27.08 17.12 -9.12
C THR A 101 26.12 17.95 -8.26
N GLN A 102 25.73 19.15 -8.71
CA GLN A 102 24.75 19.99 -8.00
C GLN A 102 23.36 19.32 -7.97
N LEU A 103 23.04 18.45 -8.94
CA LEU A 103 21.76 17.73 -8.95
C LEU A 103 21.63 16.78 -7.75
N SER A 104 22.76 16.23 -7.27
CA SER A 104 22.80 15.35 -6.09
C SER A 104 22.44 16.08 -4.80
N GLU A 105 22.59 17.41 -4.75
CA GLU A 105 22.19 18.23 -3.61
C GLU A 105 20.66 18.31 -3.48
N TYR A 106 19.92 18.12 -4.56
CA TYR A 106 18.46 18.17 -4.52
C TYR A 106 17.84 16.88 -4.00
N ILE A 107 18.54 15.74 -4.08
CA ILE A 107 17.98 14.43 -3.74
C ILE A 107 17.85 14.30 -2.21
N GLU A 108 16.62 14.13 -1.74
CA GLU A 108 16.30 13.96 -0.32
C GLU A 108 15.77 12.56 0.01
N ASN A 109 14.97 11.97 -0.88
CA ASN A 109 14.30 10.69 -0.60
C ASN A 109 14.41 9.77 -1.81
N ILE A 110 14.77 8.51 -1.55
CA ILE A 110 14.84 7.46 -2.56
C ILE A 110 13.94 6.32 -2.13
N VAL A 111 13.13 5.83 -3.06
CA VAL A 111 12.34 4.61 -2.90
C VAL A 111 12.78 3.63 -3.97
N ILE A 112 13.09 2.40 -3.56
CA ILE A 112 13.40 1.30 -4.48
C ILE A 112 12.40 0.20 -4.22
N ASP A 113 11.51 -0.06 -5.18
CA ASP A 113 10.48 -1.09 -5.08
C ASP A 113 10.75 -2.24 -6.04
N GLY A 114 11.09 -3.38 -5.45
CA GLY A 114 11.33 -4.65 -6.13
C GLY A 114 10.08 -5.50 -6.32
N PHE A 115 8.88 -4.95 -6.10
CA PHE A 115 7.64 -5.70 -6.29
C PHE A 115 7.51 -6.21 -7.74
N LEU A 116 7.44 -7.53 -7.88
CA LEU A 116 7.13 -8.22 -9.12
C LEU A 116 5.86 -9.04 -8.90
N PHE A 117 4.78 -8.70 -9.62
CA PHE A 117 3.44 -9.25 -9.42
C PHE A 117 3.38 -10.79 -9.42
N ASP A 118 4.23 -11.45 -10.20
CA ASP A 118 4.25 -12.92 -10.34
C ASP A 118 5.27 -13.63 -9.43
N LYS A 119 6.06 -12.88 -8.65
CA LYS A 119 7.06 -13.46 -7.74
C LYS A 119 6.76 -13.03 -6.30
N LYS A 120 6.24 -13.96 -5.50
CA LYS A 120 6.05 -13.81 -4.03
C LYS A 120 7.37 -13.66 -3.23
N GLN A 121 8.50 -13.48 -3.90
CA GLN A 121 9.82 -13.41 -3.27
C GLN A 121 10.41 -12.02 -3.42
N GLN A 122 11.04 -11.53 -2.35
CA GLN A 122 11.89 -10.35 -2.43
C GLN A 122 12.95 -10.54 -3.52
N VAL A 123 13.12 -9.51 -4.34
CA VAL A 123 14.06 -9.48 -5.46
C VAL A 123 15.40 -8.93 -4.99
N ASP A 124 16.51 -9.41 -5.55
CA ASP A 124 17.82 -8.88 -5.18
C ASP A 124 17.96 -7.42 -5.65
N LEU A 125 18.55 -6.55 -4.82
CA LEU A 125 18.70 -5.11 -5.13
C LEU A 125 19.31 -4.88 -6.52
N GLN A 126 20.31 -5.67 -6.87
CA GLN A 126 21.03 -5.59 -8.15
C GLN A 126 20.15 -5.89 -9.38
N ASP A 127 19.04 -6.62 -9.20
CA ASP A 127 18.10 -6.90 -10.29
C ASP A 127 17.18 -5.70 -10.54
N ILE A 128 17.06 -4.80 -9.56
CA ILE A 128 16.19 -3.61 -9.62
C ILE A 128 17.01 -2.37 -9.95
N VAL A 129 18.13 -2.12 -9.27
CA VAL A 129 18.96 -0.94 -9.47
C VAL A 129 20.40 -1.36 -9.77
N SER A 130 21.03 -0.69 -10.74
CA SER A 130 22.46 -0.87 -11.00
C SER A 130 23.28 -0.49 -9.77
N VAL A 131 24.30 -1.29 -9.47
CA VAL A 131 25.17 -1.10 -8.30
C VAL A 131 25.84 0.27 -8.33
N ASP A 132 26.23 0.75 -9.51
CA ASP A 132 26.87 2.05 -9.69
C ASP A 132 25.93 3.21 -9.35
N LEU A 133 24.70 3.18 -9.89
CA LEU A 133 23.70 4.20 -9.56
C LEU A 133 23.37 4.18 -8.07
N PHE A 134 23.14 3.01 -7.51
CA PHE A 134 22.84 2.89 -6.09
C PHE A 134 23.98 3.42 -5.23
N THR A 135 25.23 3.07 -5.55
CA THR A 135 26.42 3.55 -4.81
C THR A 135 26.55 5.07 -4.90
N LEU A 136 26.36 5.65 -6.09
CA LEU A 136 26.41 7.10 -6.29
C LEU A 136 25.32 7.80 -5.47
N LEU A 137 24.08 7.29 -5.51
CA LEU A 137 22.96 7.85 -4.77
C LEU A 137 23.21 7.84 -3.26
N ILE A 138 23.75 6.74 -2.73
CA ILE A 138 24.00 6.58 -1.31
C ILE A 138 25.18 7.44 -0.82
N LYS A 139 26.27 7.52 -1.58
CA LYS A 139 27.52 8.17 -1.13
C LYS A 139 27.61 9.65 -1.49
N ASN A 140 26.96 10.07 -2.58
CA ASN A 140 27.19 11.39 -3.18
C ASN A 140 25.99 12.33 -3.06
N CYS A 141 24.91 11.94 -2.38
CA CYS A 141 23.75 12.81 -2.11
C CYS A 141 23.83 13.36 -0.67
N PRO A 142 24.36 14.58 -0.44
CA PRO A 142 24.60 15.10 0.90
C PRO A 142 23.31 15.37 1.70
N ASN A 143 22.19 15.62 1.01
CA ASN A 143 20.90 15.93 1.62
C ASN A 143 19.97 14.72 1.73
N LEU A 144 20.49 13.51 1.51
CA LEU A 144 19.71 12.28 1.56
C LEU A 144 19.22 12.00 3.00
N LYS A 145 17.89 11.98 3.16
CA LYS A 145 17.19 11.80 4.45
C LYS A 145 16.69 10.37 4.65
N SER A 146 16.22 9.72 3.58
CA SER A 146 15.69 8.35 3.65
C SER A 146 15.92 7.56 2.36
N VAL A 147 16.16 6.26 2.53
CA VAL A 147 16.12 5.26 1.47
C VAL A 147 15.17 4.17 1.89
N ASP A 148 14.02 4.10 1.23
CA ASP A 148 13.00 3.10 1.49
C ASP A 148 13.21 1.94 0.50
N LEU A 149 13.55 0.76 1.01
CA LEU A 149 13.75 -0.46 0.22
C LEU A 149 12.53 -1.36 0.40
N LEU A 150 11.68 -1.41 -0.63
CA LEU A 150 10.41 -2.14 -0.61
C LEU A 150 10.56 -3.43 -1.40
N ASN A 151 10.23 -4.58 -0.81
CA ASN A 151 10.28 -5.89 -1.48
C ASN A 151 11.66 -6.26 -2.06
N VAL A 152 12.74 -5.72 -1.50
CA VAL A 152 14.12 -5.87 -1.99
C VAL A 152 14.99 -6.55 -0.95
N LYS A 153 15.85 -7.48 -1.38
CA LYS A 153 16.95 -8.04 -0.58
C LYS A 153 18.18 -7.16 -0.71
N VAL A 154 18.70 -6.71 0.42
CA VAL A 154 19.91 -5.86 0.49
C VAL A 154 21.17 -6.73 0.54
N PRO A 155 22.16 -6.50 -0.35
CA PRO A 155 23.49 -7.09 -0.24
C PRO A 155 24.21 -6.73 1.07
N ASP A 156 25.00 -7.67 1.61
CA ASP A 156 25.68 -7.55 2.91
C ASP A 156 26.76 -6.45 2.96
N ASN A 157 27.23 -6.00 1.79
CA ASN A 157 28.36 -5.08 1.64
C ASN A 157 27.94 -3.62 1.46
N ILE A 158 26.65 -3.30 1.62
CA ILE A 158 26.15 -1.94 1.48
C ILE A 158 26.26 -1.21 2.81
N GLU A 159 27.14 -0.22 2.84
CA GLU A 159 27.20 0.76 3.92
C GLU A 159 26.13 1.82 3.69
N LEU A 160 25.19 1.91 4.64
CA LEU A 160 24.19 2.96 4.66
C LEU A 160 24.80 4.26 5.20
N PRO A 161 24.38 5.44 4.71
CA PRO A 161 24.87 6.72 5.20
C PRO A 161 24.49 6.91 6.67
N THR A 162 25.40 7.49 7.44
CA THR A 162 25.16 7.79 8.86
C THR A 162 24.13 8.90 9.07
N THR A 163 23.81 9.69 8.03
CA THR A 163 22.82 10.78 8.04
C THR A 163 21.37 10.30 7.91
N MET A 164 21.14 9.00 7.73
CA MET A 164 19.80 8.47 7.56
C MET A 164 18.92 8.71 8.78
N THR A 165 17.69 9.10 8.49
CA THR A 165 16.63 9.27 9.51
C THR A 165 15.71 8.05 9.59
N SER A 166 15.81 7.11 8.66
CA SER A 166 15.01 5.88 8.59
C SER A 166 15.91 4.66 8.55
N LEU A 167 15.65 3.68 9.41
CA LEU A 167 16.42 2.44 9.53
C LEU A 167 15.49 1.22 9.50
N GLU A 168 15.80 0.26 8.64
CA GLU A 168 15.13 -1.05 8.60
C GLU A 168 16.07 -2.14 9.12
N LEU A 169 15.61 -2.88 10.13
CA LEU A 169 16.26 -4.08 10.67
C LEU A 169 15.77 -5.31 9.91
N THR A 170 16.64 -5.79 9.04
CA THR A 170 16.61 -7.09 8.35
C THR A 170 17.55 -8.08 9.03
N SER A 171 17.56 -9.34 8.58
CA SER A 171 18.53 -10.35 9.05
C SER A 171 19.99 -10.01 8.76
N LYS A 172 20.25 -8.99 7.92
CA LYS A 172 21.58 -8.63 7.40
C LYS A 172 22.06 -7.24 7.85
N THR A 173 21.13 -6.33 8.16
CA THR A 173 21.43 -4.99 8.69
C THR A 173 21.59 -5.06 10.21
N GLY A 174 22.81 -4.79 10.68
CA GLY A 174 23.13 -4.85 12.11
C GLY A 174 22.75 -3.60 12.90
N LEU A 175 22.76 -3.75 14.23
CA LEU A 175 22.48 -2.69 15.21
C LEU A 175 23.53 -1.57 15.23
N LYS A 176 24.65 -1.75 14.50
CA LYS A 176 25.72 -0.75 14.32
C LYS A 176 25.26 0.59 13.72
N TYR A 177 24.07 0.60 13.12
CA TYR A 177 23.47 1.80 12.52
C TYR A 177 22.52 2.54 13.47
N PHE A 178 22.38 2.09 14.72
CA PHE A 178 21.66 2.84 15.74
C PHE A 178 22.44 4.12 16.06
N ASN A 179 21.82 5.27 15.85
CA ASN A 179 22.40 6.56 16.16
C ASN A 179 21.28 7.57 16.45
N ASP A 180 21.66 8.77 16.89
CA ASP A 180 20.71 9.82 17.28
C ASP A 180 19.99 10.50 16.07
N SER A 181 20.43 10.29 14.82
CA SER A 181 19.74 10.83 13.63
C SER A 181 18.55 9.99 13.19
N VAL A 182 18.51 8.71 13.55
CA VAL A 182 17.39 7.82 13.22
C VAL A 182 16.14 8.24 14.00
N LYS A 183 15.09 8.55 13.24
CA LYS A 183 13.75 8.89 13.71
C LYS A 183 12.72 7.81 13.38
N LYS A 184 13.02 6.91 12.45
CA LYS A 184 12.12 5.84 12.03
C LYS A 184 12.83 4.49 12.13
N LEU A 185 12.20 3.55 12.82
CA LEU A 185 12.69 2.18 12.93
C LEU A 185 11.65 1.20 12.39
N LYS A 186 12.05 0.38 11.43
CA LYS A 186 11.26 -0.74 10.91
C LYS A 186 11.92 -2.05 11.26
N ILE A 187 11.14 -3.01 11.75
CA ILE A 187 11.60 -4.32 12.20
C ILE A 187 10.96 -5.40 11.33
N SER A 188 11.76 -5.99 10.45
CA SER A 188 11.32 -6.92 9.40
C SER A 188 11.95 -8.31 9.50
N THR A 189 12.62 -8.61 10.61
CA THR A 189 13.31 -9.87 10.84
C THR A 189 12.98 -10.46 12.20
N ASP A 190 13.00 -11.78 12.30
CA ASP A 190 12.95 -12.57 13.54
C ASP A 190 14.34 -12.74 14.19
N LYS A 191 15.41 -12.50 13.40
CA LYS A 191 16.82 -12.65 13.80
C LYS A 191 17.41 -11.41 14.46
N ILE A 192 16.71 -10.82 15.43
CA ILE A 192 17.23 -9.69 16.23
C ILE A 192 18.03 -10.18 17.45
N GLY A 193 18.69 -11.34 17.38
CA GLY A 193 19.34 -11.99 18.53
C GLY A 193 20.46 -11.17 19.18
N HIS A 194 20.99 -10.16 18.48
CA HIS A 194 21.99 -9.24 19.04
C HIS A 194 21.37 -8.08 19.83
N LEU A 195 20.04 -7.94 19.90
CA LEU A 195 19.40 -6.85 20.64
C LEU A 195 19.75 -6.90 22.13
N ASP A 196 19.87 -8.11 22.68
CA ASP A 196 20.25 -8.33 24.08
C ASP A 196 21.67 -7.85 24.38
N THR A 197 22.55 -7.79 23.38
CA THR A 197 23.94 -7.30 23.52
C THR A 197 24.04 -5.78 23.51
N VAL A 198 22.97 -5.07 23.13
CA VAL A 198 22.94 -3.60 23.16
C VAL A 198 22.78 -3.14 24.60
N ASP A 199 23.61 -2.20 25.00
CA ASP A 199 23.51 -1.54 26.30
C ASP A 199 22.12 -0.92 26.49
N ASP A 200 21.52 -1.17 27.65
CA ASP A 200 20.15 -0.74 27.95
C ASP A 200 20.00 0.79 27.92
N SER A 201 21.00 1.53 28.42
CA SER A 201 20.93 2.98 28.47
C SER A 201 20.95 3.59 27.06
N PHE A 202 21.80 3.05 26.19
CA PHE A 202 21.86 3.43 24.79
C PHE A 202 20.56 3.08 24.05
N PHE A 203 20.05 1.86 24.25
CA PHE A 203 18.82 1.38 23.62
C PHE A 203 17.61 2.25 24.00
N ILE A 204 17.47 2.60 25.28
CA ILE A 204 16.37 3.46 25.74
C ILE A 204 16.51 4.88 25.19
N LYS A 205 17.72 5.45 25.19
CA LYS A 205 17.96 6.78 24.58
C LYS A 205 17.57 6.78 23.10
N PHE A 206 17.98 5.75 22.37
CA PHE A 206 17.67 5.58 20.96
C PHE A 206 16.16 5.50 20.71
N ILE A 207 15.44 4.62 21.43
CA ILE A 207 14.00 4.45 21.24
C ILE A 207 13.23 5.73 21.60
N SER A 208 13.65 6.41 22.67
CA SER A 208 13.01 7.67 23.10
C SER A 208 13.15 8.78 22.07
N ASN A 209 14.08 8.67 21.13
CA ASN A 209 14.31 9.62 20.04
C ASN A 209 13.47 9.34 18.78
N LEU A 210 12.81 8.17 18.71
CA LEU A 210 12.04 7.74 17.54
C LEU A 210 10.72 8.51 17.42
N ASP A 211 10.38 8.89 16.19
CA ASP A 211 9.06 9.38 15.79
C ASP A 211 8.18 8.24 15.22
N GLU A 212 8.79 7.19 14.67
CA GLU A 212 8.07 6.12 13.96
C GLU A 212 8.65 4.74 14.29
N LEU A 213 7.76 3.80 14.65
CA LEU A 213 8.11 2.42 14.96
C LEU A 213 7.18 1.46 14.20
N ILE A 214 7.77 0.55 13.42
CA ILE A 214 7.03 -0.32 12.51
C ILE A 214 7.44 -1.78 12.73
N PHE A 215 6.47 -2.64 13.03
CA PHE A 215 6.68 -4.09 13.10
C PHE A 215 6.07 -4.80 11.87
N GLU A 216 6.89 -5.54 11.13
CA GLU A 216 6.44 -6.42 10.03
C GLU A 216 6.46 -7.91 10.41
N ASN A 217 7.10 -8.25 11.54
CA ASN A 217 7.27 -9.62 11.99
C ASN A 217 6.88 -9.76 13.48
N VAL A 218 6.05 -10.77 13.79
CA VAL A 218 5.57 -11.04 15.17
C VAL A 218 6.74 -11.35 16.12
N PHE A 219 7.68 -12.21 15.70
CA PHE A 219 8.82 -12.58 16.54
C PHE A 219 9.77 -11.41 16.78
N GLY A 220 10.02 -10.62 15.73
CA GLY A 220 10.81 -9.39 15.83
C GLY A 220 10.18 -8.39 16.80
N GLN A 221 8.85 -8.23 16.75
CA GLN A 221 8.08 -7.42 17.70
C GLN A 221 8.23 -7.93 19.12
N SER A 222 7.99 -9.22 19.36
CA SER A 222 8.04 -9.80 20.71
C SER A 222 9.41 -9.61 21.35
N LYS A 223 10.51 -9.90 20.65
CA LYS A 223 11.88 -9.70 21.18
C LYS A 223 12.19 -8.24 21.47
N PHE A 224 11.76 -7.34 20.59
CA PHE A 224 11.95 -5.90 20.81
C PHE A 224 11.19 -5.40 22.04
N ILE A 225 9.92 -5.81 22.17
CA ILE A 225 9.08 -5.48 23.33
C ILE A 225 9.67 -6.09 24.60
N GLU A 226 10.15 -7.34 24.56
CA GLU A 226 10.78 -8.01 25.70
C GLU A 226 12.02 -7.27 26.20
N LYS A 227 12.92 -6.84 25.30
CA LYS A 227 14.08 -6.01 25.67
C LYS A 227 13.61 -4.70 26.30
N LEU A 228 12.66 -4.01 25.67
CA LEU A 228 12.14 -2.74 26.16
C LEU A 228 11.45 -2.87 27.51
N THR A 229 10.75 -3.96 27.80
CA THR A 229 10.08 -4.19 29.08
C THR A 229 11.07 -4.57 30.19
N LYS A 230 12.11 -5.35 29.88
CA LYS A 230 13.20 -5.70 30.83
C LYS A 230 14.07 -4.51 31.21
N SER A 231 14.32 -3.57 30.29
CA SER A 231 15.11 -2.38 30.59
C SER A 231 14.38 -1.50 31.63
N SER A 232 14.90 -1.46 32.85
CA SER A 232 14.32 -0.82 34.05
C SER A 232 14.17 0.71 34.00
N ILE A 233 14.49 1.34 32.87
CA ILE A 233 14.85 2.76 32.78
C ILE A 233 13.70 3.68 32.31
N THR A 234 12.56 3.18 31.83
CA THR A 234 11.53 4.09 31.28
C THR A 234 10.47 4.49 32.29
N ALA A 235 10.71 5.56 33.04
CA ALA A 235 9.64 6.33 33.69
C ALA A 235 8.84 7.17 32.68
N ASP A 236 9.50 7.58 31.58
CA ASP A 236 8.89 8.40 30.54
C ASP A 236 8.23 7.55 29.44
N LYS A 237 7.09 8.04 28.95
CA LYS A 237 6.37 7.45 27.82
C LYS A 237 7.06 7.79 26.49
N LEU A 238 7.05 6.84 25.56
CA LEU A 238 7.55 7.01 24.19
C LEU A 238 6.64 7.95 23.41
N GLN A 239 7.23 8.99 22.80
CA GLN A 239 6.52 10.04 22.08
C GLN A 239 6.41 9.76 20.56
N LEU A 240 6.03 8.53 20.22
CA LEU A 240 5.87 8.12 18.82
C LEU A 240 4.73 8.91 18.15
N LYS A 241 4.95 9.30 16.88
CA LYS A 241 3.92 9.86 15.99
C LYS A 241 3.26 8.79 15.13
N ASN A 242 4.03 7.79 14.70
CA ASN A 242 3.56 6.71 13.84
C ASN A 242 3.87 5.34 14.47
N LEU A 243 2.89 4.45 14.49
CA LEU A 243 3.05 3.12 15.08
C LEU A 243 2.35 2.06 14.22
N LYS A 244 3.10 1.02 13.81
CA LYS A 244 2.52 -0.21 13.25
C LYS A 244 2.73 -1.36 14.22
N LEU A 245 1.65 -2.00 14.63
CA LEU A 245 1.64 -3.14 15.56
C LEU A 245 0.98 -4.37 14.95
N ILE A 246 1.44 -5.54 15.38
CA ILE A 246 0.85 -6.82 15.03
C ILE A 246 0.26 -7.46 16.29
N PHE A 247 -1.05 -7.69 16.28
CA PHE A 247 -1.76 -8.48 17.27
C PHE A 247 -2.29 -9.75 16.59
N TYR A 248 -1.70 -10.90 16.93
CA TYR A 248 -2.07 -12.17 16.32
C TYR A 248 -2.12 -13.29 17.35
N HIS A 249 -3.32 -13.78 17.64
CA HIS A 249 -3.54 -14.87 18.57
C HIS A 249 -3.59 -16.22 17.82
N GLN A 250 -2.61 -17.09 18.08
CA GLN A 250 -2.52 -18.43 17.49
C GLN A 250 -2.50 -19.55 18.53
N PHE A 251 -1.63 -19.49 19.56
CA PHE A 251 -1.48 -20.55 20.58
C PHE A 251 -1.15 -20.01 21.99
N GLU A 252 -0.17 -19.11 22.10
CA GLU A 252 0.13 -18.36 23.33
C GLU A 252 -0.54 -17.00 23.26
N ASP A 253 -0.97 -16.47 24.40
CA ASP A 253 -1.67 -15.19 24.48
C ASP A 253 -0.66 -14.03 24.32
N PRO A 254 -0.56 -13.37 23.14
CA PRO A 254 0.38 -12.26 22.94
C PRO A 254 -0.06 -10.99 23.67
N THR A 255 -1.21 -11.03 24.33
CA THR A 255 -1.88 -9.86 24.89
C THR A 255 -1.04 -9.25 26.00
N TYR A 256 -0.39 -10.04 26.86
CA TYR A 256 0.31 -9.47 28.01
C TYR A 256 1.45 -8.52 27.60
N GLU A 257 2.40 -8.97 26.78
CA GLU A 257 3.56 -8.16 26.38
C GLU A 257 3.15 -6.93 25.58
N ILE A 258 2.21 -7.09 24.64
CA ILE A 258 1.70 -5.98 23.84
C ILE A 258 1.00 -4.96 24.75
N LEU A 259 0.16 -5.41 25.69
CA LEU A 259 -0.50 -4.50 26.64
C LEU A 259 0.51 -3.77 27.54
N GLN A 260 1.59 -4.43 27.97
CA GLN A 260 2.67 -3.74 28.71
C GLN A 260 3.39 -2.72 27.84
N PHE A 261 3.63 -3.04 26.57
CA PHE A 261 4.20 -2.10 25.61
C PHE A 261 3.31 -0.87 25.42
N LEU A 262 2.00 -1.05 25.25
CA LEU A 262 1.05 0.05 25.08
C LEU A 262 1.08 1.04 26.26
N LYS A 263 1.27 0.56 27.50
CA LYS A 263 1.41 1.44 28.68
C LYS A 263 2.61 2.38 28.59
N LYS A 264 3.64 2.01 27.83
CA LYS A 264 4.84 2.83 27.60
C LYS A 264 4.66 3.84 26.48
N ILE A 265 3.52 3.88 25.79
CA ILE A 265 3.27 4.83 24.69
C ILE A 265 2.51 6.07 25.16
N ASP A 266 2.93 7.24 24.70
CA ASP A 266 2.14 8.46 24.80
C ASP A 266 1.17 8.56 23.61
N PHE A 267 -0.05 8.05 23.82
CA PHE A 267 -1.12 8.08 22.82
C PHE A 267 -1.54 9.49 22.40
N GLY A 268 -1.22 10.53 23.20
CA GLY A 268 -1.49 11.92 22.84
C GLY A 268 -0.56 12.46 21.74
N LYS A 269 0.53 11.75 21.42
CA LYS A 269 1.48 12.13 20.37
C LYS A 269 1.29 11.37 19.06
N LEU A 270 0.53 10.27 19.07
CA LEU A 270 0.27 9.47 17.88
C LEU A 270 -0.62 10.22 16.89
N ASP A 271 -0.14 10.35 15.66
CA ASP A 271 -0.88 10.84 14.50
C ASP A 271 -1.37 9.69 13.61
N LYS A 272 -0.63 8.58 13.53
CA LYS A 272 -0.91 7.46 12.64
C LYS A 272 -0.75 6.10 13.32
N VAL A 273 -1.72 5.22 13.14
CA VAL A 273 -1.67 3.85 13.66
C VAL A 273 -2.04 2.85 12.56
N GLU A 274 -1.23 1.81 12.40
CA GLU A 274 -1.52 0.65 11.57
C GLU A 274 -1.58 -0.61 12.45
N LEU A 275 -2.69 -1.34 12.37
CA LEU A 275 -2.94 -2.54 13.16
C LEU A 275 -3.05 -3.74 12.24
N VAL A 276 -2.17 -4.72 12.42
CA VAL A 276 -2.30 -6.04 11.80
C VAL A 276 -2.95 -6.97 12.81
N LEU A 277 -4.20 -7.36 12.57
CA LEU A 277 -5.06 -8.03 13.54
C LEU A 277 -5.44 -9.44 13.06
N GLY A 278 -5.40 -10.43 13.93
CA GLY A 278 -5.91 -11.76 13.61
C GLY A 278 -6.08 -12.67 14.83
N CYS A 279 -7.04 -13.59 14.74
CA CYS A 279 -7.23 -14.68 15.69
C CYS A 279 -7.73 -15.90 14.95
N ASN A 280 -7.16 -17.07 15.25
CA ASN A 280 -7.56 -18.32 14.59
C ASN A 280 -8.78 -18.99 15.25
N ASP A 281 -9.24 -18.49 16.40
CA ASP A 281 -10.37 -19.02 17.15
C ASP A 281 -11.57 -18.05 17.07
N ILE A 282 -12.67 -18.50 16.46
CA ILE A 282 -13.89 -17.70 16.26
C ILE A 282 -14.62 -17.35 17.56
N ILE A 283 -14.44 -18.14 18.63
CA ILE A 283 -15.11 -17.93 19.93
C ILE A 283 -14.28 -16.99 20.82
N CYS A 284 -13.06 -16.66 20.40
CA CYS A 284 -12.15 -15.85 21.18
C CYS A 284 -12.46 -14.35 21.08
N ASN A 285 -12.56 -13.68 22.24
CA ASN A 285 -12.80 -12.24 22.32
C ASN A 285 -11.52 -11.38 22.33
N CYS A 286 -10.34 -11.96 22.08
CA CYS A 286 -9.06 -11.26 22.23
C CYS A 286 -8.94 -9.99 21.38
N LEU A 287 -9.50 -9.97 20.16
CA LEU A 287 -9.51 -8.78 19.30
C LEU A 287 -10.35 -7.66 19.90
N HIS A 288 -11.53 -7.99 20.42
CA HIS A 288 -12.41 -7.02 21.07
C HIS A 288 -11.75 -6.46 22.35
N ASP A 289 -11.11 -7.30 23.15
CA ASP A 289 -10.44 -6.89 24.39
C ASP A 289 -9.22 -6.00 24.11
N PHE A 290 -8.43 -6.34 23.10
CA PHE A 290 -7.31 -5.52 22.62
C PHE A 290 -7.78 -4.15 22.13
N LEU A 291 -8.79 -4.10 21.27
CA LEU A 291 -9.33 -2.84 20.73
C LEU A 291 -10.01 -1.99 21.80
N SER A 292 -10.72 -2.61 22.74
CA SER A 292 -11.29 -1.94 23.92
C SER A 292 -10.20 -1.31 24.78
N THR A 293 -9.07 -1.99 24.93
CA THR A 293 -7.90 -1.43 25.63
C THR A 293 -7.30 -0.26 24.86
N LEU A 294 -7.27 -0.29 23.53
CA LEU A 294 -6.84 0.86 22.73
C LEU A 294 -7.77 2.06 22.89
N ILE A 295 -9.09 1.83 22.92
CA ILE A 295 -10.09 2.91 23.15
C ILE A 295 -9.86 3.59 24.51
N SER A 296 -9.53 2.83 25.56
CA SER A 296 -9.35 3.38 26.91
C SER A 296 -8.17 4.36 27.02
N HIS A 297 -7.25 4.35 26.05
CA HIS A 297 -6.14 5.30 25.97
C HIS A 297 -6.51 6.63 25.26
N ASN A 298 -7.78 6.84 24.91
CA ASN A 298 -8.31 8.04 24.27
C ASN A 298 -7.55 8.44 22.99
N LEU A 299 -7.46 7.49 22.05
CA LEU A 299 -6.78 7.68 20.77
C LEU A 299 -7.26 8.94 20.03
N ASN A 300 -6.32 9.78 19.59
CA ASN A 300 -6.59 10.99 18.83
C ASN A 300 -5.71 11.06 17.56
N ILE A 301 -5.93 10.11 16.66
CA ILE A 301 -5.12 9.87 15.46
C ILE A 301 -5.81 10.46 14.22
N LYS A 302 -5.02 10.81 13.21
CA LYS A 302 -5.50 11.30 11.92
C LYS A 302 -5.62 10.20 10.88
N LYS A 303 -4.77 9.18 10.95
CA LYS A 303 -4.79 8.05 10.03
C LYS A 303 -4.84 6.73 10.79
N LEU A 304 -5.75 5.86 10.38
CA LEU A 304 -5.88 4.49 10.88
C LEU A 304 -5.83 3.52 9.70
N SER A 305 -5.07 2.44 9.86
CA SER A 305 -5.07 1.31 8.95
C SER A 305 -5.28 0.02 9.74
N ILE A 306 -6.16 -0.85 9.24
CA ILE A 306 -6.49 -2.12 9.84
C ILE A 306 -6.32 -3.21 8.79
N ILE A 307 -5.46 -4.17 9.08
CA ILE A 307 -5.12 -5.27 8.18
C ILE A 307 -5.51 -6.58 8.86
N GLN A 308 -6.44 -7.31 8.25
CA GLN A 308 -6.77 -8.67 8.64
C GLN A 308 -5.58 -9.58 8.30
N ARG A 309 -5.09 -10.32 9.29
CA ARG A 309 -3.98 -11.25 9.14
C ARG A 309 -4.44 -12.67 8.83
N THR A 310 -5.57 -13.08 9.38
CA THR A 310 -6.05 -14.46 9.25
C THR A 310 -6.81 -14.67 7.95
N ILE A 311 -6.58 -15.83 7.34
CA ILE A 311 -7.26 -16.26 6.13
C ILE A 311 -8.23 -17.36 6.54
N HIS A 312 -9.52 -17.13 6.33
CA HIS A 312 -10.56 -18.12 6.60
C HIS A 312 -11.40 -18.35 5.35
N ARG A 313 -11.79 -19.60 5.14
CA ARG A 313 -12.75 -20.00 4.10
C ARG A 313 -14.18 -20.04 4.61
N ASP A 314 -14.42 -19.60 5.84
CA ASP A 314 -15.76 -19.49 6.40
C ASP A 314 -16.13 -18.03 6.55
N HIS A 315 -17.26 -17.65 5.96
CA HIS A 315 -17.83 -16.32 6.04
C HIS A 315 -17.90 -15.80 7.48
N ASN A 316 -18.30 -16.64 8.43
CA ASN A 316 -18.55 -16.23 9.82
C ASN A 316 -17.30 -15.61 10.48
N HIS A 317 -16.11 -16.06 10.11
CA HIS A 317 -14.86 -15.48 10.64
C HIS A 317 -14.61 -14.08 10.09
N THR A 318 -14.95 -13.85 8.83
CA THR A 318 -14.79 -12.53 8.18
C THR A 318 -15.84 -11.55 8.71
N GLU A 319 -17.08 -12.00 8.90
CA GLU A 319 -18.14 -11.19 9.50
C GLU A 319 -17.83 -10.85 10.97
N ALA A 320 -17.35 -11.80 11.76
CA ALA A 320 -16.94 -11.54 13.14
C ALA A 320 -15.82 -10.50 13.22
N PHE A 321 -14.85 -10.56 12.31
CA PHE A 321 -13.82 -9.53 12.17
C PHE A 321 -14.46 -8.17 11.87
N ASP A 322 -15.33 -8.09 10.86
CA ASP A 322 -16.00 -6.84 10.47
C ASP A 322 -16.83 -6.24 11.62
N PHE A 323 -17.53 -7.07 12.38
CA PHE A 323 -18.30 -6.66 13.55
C PHE A 323 -17.40 -6.01 14.62
N VAL A 324 -16.28 -6.67 14.97
CA VAL A 324 -15.34 -6.18 15.98
C VAL A 324 -14.68 -4.86 15.53
N ILE A 325 -14.30 -4.76 14.26
CA ILE A 325 -13.74 -3.52 13.70
C ILE A 325 -14.80 -2.41 13.67
N ALA A 326 -16.03 -2.72 13.27
CA ALA A 326 -17.11 -1.75 13.21
C ALA A 326 -17.48 -1.21 14.60
N ASP A 327 -17.55 -2.07 15.60
CA ASP A 327 -17.79 -1.67 16.98
C ASP A 327 -16.66 -0.77 17.52
N PHE A 328 -15.40 -1.11 17.25
CA PHE A 328 -14.25 -0.28 17.60
C PHE A 328 -14.32 1.11 16.95
N LEU A 329 -14.63 1.18 15.65
CA LEU A 329 -14.72 2.45 14.92
C LEU A 329 -15.91 3.30 15.39
N LYS A 330 -17.05 2.69 15.71
CA LYS A 330 -18.21 3.40 16.29
C LYS A 330 -17.91 4.00 17.66
N LYS A 331 -17.12 3.29 18.48
CA LYS A 331 -16.70 3.72 19.83
C LYS A 331 -15.46 4.62 19.81
N TYR A 332 -14.93 4.94 18.64
CA TYR A 332 -13.72 5.75 18.52
C TYR A 332 -13.94 7.18 19.04
N PRO A 333 -13.21 7.62 20.08
CA PRO A 333 -13.58 8.82 20.84
C PRO A 333 -13.42 10.14 20.06
N ASN A 334 -12.53 10.18 19.06
CA ASN A 334 -12.17 11.40 18.33
C ASN A 334 -12.48 11.29 16.83
N ASN A 335 -13.64 10.74 16.46
CA ASN A 335 -14.05 10.48 15.07
C ASN A 335 -13.94 11.66 14.08
N LYS A 336 -13.99 12.91 14.57
CA LYS A 336 -13.77 14.12 13.76
C LYS A 336 -12.32 14.31 13.30
N ASN A 337 -11.36 13.80 14.06
CA ASN A 337 -9.94 13.91 13.76
C ASN A 337 -9.46 12.80 12.82
N LEU A 338 -10.14 11.66 12.78
CA LEU A 338 -9.80 10.57 11.87
C LEU A 338 -10.12 10.96 10.42
N LYS A 339 -9.08 11.29 9.64
CA LYS A 339 -9.18 11.75 8.24
C LYS A 339 -8.98 10.63 7.22
N TYR A 340 -8.29 9.57 7.61
CA TYR A 340 -7.92 8.48 6.73
C TYR A 340 -8.21 7.13 7.41
N LEU A 341 -8.91 6.26 6.69
CA LEU A 341 -9.17 4.89 7.10
C LEU A 341 -8.82 3.93 5.97
N SER A 342 -7.94 2.97 6.26
CA SER A 342 -7.70 1.81 5.39
C SER A 342 -8.15 0.53 6.09
N ILE A 343 -8.95 -0.30 5.41
CA ILE A 343 -9.34 -1.63 5.90
C ILE A 343 -9.00 -2.65 4.82
N ARG A 344 -8.07 -3.56 5.12
CA ARG A 344 -7.65 -4.65 4.25
C ARG A 344 -8.10 -5.98 4.82
N HIS A 345 -9.00 -6.65 4.10
CA HIS A 345 -9.34 -8.05 4.33
C HIS A 345 -8.32 -8.98 3.70
N MET A 346 -8.25 -10.22 4.19
CA MET A 346 -7.40 -11.26 3.61
C MET A 346 -8.27 -12.42 3.07
N PRO A 347 -8.89 -12.26 1.88
CA PRO A 347 -9.71 -13.31 1.29
C PRO A 347 -8.86 -14.53 0.89
N PRO A 348 -9.48 -15.72 0.74
CA PRO A 348 -8.81 -16.90 0.17
C PRO A 348 -8.21 -16.60 -1.21
N VAL A 349 -7.07 -17.23 -1.50
CA VAL A 349 -6.30 -17.01 -2.75
C VAL A 349 -7.08 -17.41 -4.01
N ASP A 350 -7.96 -18.40 -3.88
CA ASP A 350 -8.86 -18.89 -4.91
C ASP A 350 -10.26 -18.27 -4.81
N PHE A 351 -10.45 -17.29 -3.93
CA PHE A 351 -11.71 -16.57 -3.74
C PHE A 351 -12.91 -17.46 -3.35
N ASN A 352 -12.67 -18.73 -3.02
CA ASN A 352 -13.71 -19.68 -2.65
C ASN A 352 -13.95 -19.64 -1.12
N VAL A 353 -15.15 -19.20 -0.73
CA VAL A 353 -15.61 -19.15 0.65
C VAL A 353 -16.85 -20.05 0.82
N ASN A 354 -16.85 -20.86 1.88
CA ASN A 354 -18.01 -21.61 2.33
C ASN A 354 -19.12 -20.65 2.73
N HIS A 355 -20.34 -20.89 2.25
CA HIS A 355 -21.49 -20.00 2.43
C HIS A 355 -21.28 -18.60 1.82
N GLY A 356 -20.65 -18.50 0.65
CA GLY A 356 -20.58 -17.27 -0.15
C GLY A 356 -21.91 -16.84 -0.79
N LEU A 357 -22.98 -16.82 0.00
CA LEU A 357 -24.35 -16.47 -0.42
C LEU A 357 -24.58 -14.95 -0.36
N GLU A 358 -25.51 -14.43 -1.16
CA GLU A 358 -25.84 -12.99 -1.18
C GLU A 358 -26.27 -12.45 0.19
N GLY A 359 -27.08 -13.18 0.96
CA GLY A 359 -27.51 -12.74 2.29
C GLY A 359 -26.34 -12.42 3.24
N ASN A 360 -25.29 -13.24 3.17
CA ASN A 360 -24.06 -13.05 3.95
C ASN A 360 -23.26 -11.82 3.49
N TYR A 361 -23.28 -11.52 2.19
CA TYR A 361 -22.74 -10.26 1.68
C TYR A 361 -23.54 -9.05 2.18
N LEU A 362 -24.87 -9.13 2.13
CA LEU A 362 -25.76 -8.04 2.56
C LEU A 362 -25.61 -7.73 4.05
N HIS A 363 -25.44 -8.73 4.91
CA HIS A 363 -25.13 -8.51 6.33
C HIS A 363 -23.84 -7.72 6.53
N ARG A 364 -22.76 -8.08 5.80
CA ARG A 364 -21.50 -7.31 5.86
C ARG A 364 -21.69 -5.90 5.37
N LYS A 365 -22.42 -5.70 4.27
CA LYS A 365 -22.78 -4.38 3.77
C LYS A 365 -23.47 -3.55 4.87
N GLU A 366 -24.47 -4.11 5.55
CA GLU A 366 -25.18 -3.45 6.65
C GLU A 366 -24.26 -3.08 7.82
N ILE A 367 -23.25 -3.91 8.15
CA ILE A 367 -22.26 -3.58 9.18
C ILE A 367 -21.51 -2.28 8.83
N PHE A 368 -21.05 -2.14 7.57
CA PHE A 368 -20.34 -0.95 7.11
C PHE A 368 -21.28 0.26 6.96
N GLU A 369 -22.50 0.08 6.44
CA GLU A 369 -23.51 1.15 6.34
C GLU A 369 -23.83 1.76 7.71
N ASN A 370 -23.85 0.93 8.76
CA ASN A 370 -24.07 1.40 10.12
C ASN A 370 -22.83 2.05 10.76
N MET A 371 -21.61 1.71 10.31
CA MET A 371 -20.36 2.18 10.88
C MET A 371 -19.89 3.50 10.25
N LEU A 372 -19.91 3.60 8.92
CA LEU A 372 -19.35 4.74 8.19
C LEU A 372 -19.91 6.11 8.62
N PRO A 373 -21.23 6.29 8.86
CA PRO A 373 -21.78 7.57 9.31
C PRO A 373 -21.22 8.08 10.63
N SER A 374 -20.68 7.18 11.48
CA SER A 374 -20.05 7.56 12.74
C SER A 374 -18.70 8.26 12.55
N LEU A 375 -18.07 8.11 11.38
CA LEU A 375 -16.74 8.64 11.05
C LEU A 375 -16.82 10.01 10.36
N THR A 376 -17.44 10.97 11.05
CA THR A 376 -17.76 12.30 10.48
C THR A 376 -16.56 13.09 9.95
N GLY A 377 -15.34 12.80 10.42
CA GLY A 377 -14.12 13.44 9.97
C GLY A 377 -13.49 12.85 8.70
N LEU A 378 -13.96 11.70 8.22
CA LEU A 378 -13.27 10.87 7.23
C LEU A 378 -13.22 11.52 5.85
N GLU A 379 -12.01 11.76 5.33
CA GLU A 379 -11.77 12.39 4.03
C GLU A 379 -11.24 11.39 2.99
N THR A 380 -10.61 10.30 3.44
CA THR A 380 -10.07 9.25 2.56
C THR A 380 -10.38 7.87 3.10
N PHE A 381 -11.06 7.07 2.29
CA PHE A 381 -11.38 5.68 2.60
C PHE A 381 -10.68 4.75 1.61
N ILE A 382 -10.00 3.74 2.12
CA ILE A 382 -9.29 2.78 1.29
C ILE A 382 -9.68 1.37 1.72
N CYS A 383 -10.10 0.56 0.74
CA CYS A 383 -10.29 -0.86 0.93
C CYS A 383 -9.48 -1.59 -0.14
N PRO A 384 -8.20 -1.91 0.15
CA PRO A 384 -7.29 -2.43 -0.86
C PRO A 384 -7.72 -3.77 -1.44
N THR A 385 -8.50 -4.57 -0.73
CA THR A 385 -8.93 -5.91 -1.15
C THR A 385 -10.44 -5.98 -1.36
N PHE A 386 -11.11 -4.84 -1.56
CA PHE A 386 -12.57 -4.75 -1.68
C PHE A 386 -13.14 -5.73 -2.71
N VAL A 387 -12.74 -5.63 -3.98
CA VAL A 387 -13.27 -6.47 -5.06
C VAL A 387 -12.87 -7.93 -4.86
N GLN A 388 -11.70 -8.20 -4.27
CA GLN A 388 -11.31 -9.58 -3.91
C GLN A 388 -12.21 -10.16 -2.82
N SER A 389 -12.68 -9.34 -1.86
CA SER A 389 -13.62 -9.76 -0.82
C SER A 389 -15.03 -9.96 -1.39
N VAL A 390 -15.48 -9.06 -2.30
CA VAL A 390 -16.76 -9.21 -3.01
C VAL A 390 -16.73 -10.43 -3.94
N ALA A 391 -15.57 -10.77 -4.52
CA ALA A 391 -15.41 -11.94 -5.37
C ALA A 391 -15.73 -13.27 -4.69
N CYS A 392 -15.70 -13.32 -3.36
CA CYS A 392 -16.11 -14.49 -2.61
C CYS A 392 -17.63 -14.76 -2.61
N TYR A 393 -18.43 -13.86 -3.20
CA TYR A 393 -19.88 -13.97 -3.28
C TYR A 393 -20.31 -14.06 -4.74
N GLU A 394 -20.56 -15.29 -5.20
CA GLU A 394 -20.78 -15.61 -6.61
C GLU A 394 -21.91 -14.81 -7.23
N GLN A 395 -23.06 -14.69 -6.55
CA GLN A 395 -24.21 -13.95 -7.06
C GLN A 395 -23.90 -12.47 -7.32
N MET A 396 -23.13 -11.83 -6.44
CA MET A 396 -22.76 -10.42 -6.58
C MET A 396 -21.87 -10.19 -7.81
N ILE A 397 -20.84 -11.01 -7.99
CA ILE A 397 -19.94 -10.88 -9.15
C ILE A 397 -20.60 -11.33 -10.44
N SER A 398 -21.46 -12.34 -10.38
CA SER A 398 -22.28 -12.77 -11.50
C SER A 398 -23.20 -11.64 -11.98
N ASN A 399 -23.77 -10.89 -11.04
CA ASN A 399 -24.58 -9.72 -11.34
C ASN A 399 -23.76 -8.64 -12.05
N MET A 400 -22.49 -8.42 -11.66
CA MET A 400 -21.60 -7.52 -12.37
C MET A 400 -21.36 -7.93 -13.83
N LEU A 401 -21.14 -9.24 -14.09
CA LEU A 401 -20.85 -9.73 -15.43
C LEU A 401 -22.06 -9.73 -16.36
N TRP A 402 -23.23 -10.15 -15.86
CA TRP A 402 -24.40 -10.40 -16.71
C TRP A 402 -25.48 -9.32 -16.62
N ASN A 403 -25.53 -8.56 -15.53
CA ASN A 403 -26.52 -7.50 -15.31
C ASN A 403 -25.85 -6.18 -14.87
N GLY A 404 -24.56 -6.01 -15.15
CA GLY A 404 -23.80 -4.82 -14.77
C GLY A 404 -24.17 -3.58 -15.59
N CYS A 405 -23.25 -2.63 -15.63
CA CYS A 405 -23.40 -1.40 -16.41
C CYS A 405 -23.78 -1.69 -17.88
N GLN A 406 -24.79 -0.98 -18.39
CA GLN A 406 -25.30 -1.11 -19.77
C GLN A 406 -24.78 0.00 -20.70
N CYS A 407 -23.65 0.64 -20.37
CA CYS A 407 -23.04 1.58 -21.29
C CYS A 407 -22.41 0.86 -22.49
N ASN A 408 -22.25 1.55 -23.62
CA ASN A 408 -21.67 0.98 -24.85
C ASN A 408 -20.36 0.20 -24.59
N HIS A 409 -19.48 0.72 -23.72
CA HIS A 409 -18.24 0.02 -23.36
C HIS A 409 -18.51 -1.33 -22.70
N CYS A 410 -19.36 -1.37 -21.67
CA CYS A 410 -19.64 -2.62 -20.96
C CYS A 410 -20.42 -3.62 -21.82
N GLU A 411 -21.37 -3.16 -22.64
CA GLU A 411 -22.07 -4.00 -23.61
C GLU A 411 -21.12 -4.66 -24.62
N ASP A 412 -20.08 -3.94 -25.06
CA ASP A 412 -19.08 -4.47 -26.00
C ASP A 412 -18.12 -5.48 -25.35
N TYR A 413 -17.71 -5.24 -24.09
CA TYR A 413 -16.60 -5.99 -23.47
C TYR A 413 -17.04 -7.09 -22.48
N LEU A 414 -18.14 -6.94 -21.73
CA LEU A 414 -18.60 -7.96 -20.77
C LEU A 414 -18.85 -9.33 -21.42
N PRO A 415 -19.45 -9.43 -22.63
CA PRO A 415 -19.65 -10.72 -23.31
C PRO A 415 -18.35 -11.46 -23.62
N LEU A 416 -17.23 -10.76 -23.81
CA LEU A 416 -15.93 -11.39 -24.04
C LEU A 416 -15.47 -12.14 -22.79
N TYR A 417 -15.67 -11.56 -21.61
CA TYR A 417 -15.29 -12.17 -20.34
C TYR A 417 -16.22 -13.32 -19.96
N ASP A 418 -17.51 -13.26 -20.32
CA ASP A 418 -18.41 -14.40 -20.25
C ASP A 418 -17.91 -15.57 -21.13
N GLN A 419 -17.52 -15.27 -22.37
CA GLN A 419 -16.90 -16.26 -23.25
C GLN A 419 -15.62 -16.85 -22.63
N TYR A 420 -14.78 -16.03 -21.99
CA TYR A 420 -13.59 -16.51 -21.29
C TYR A 420 -13.95 -17.58 -20.24
N ILE A 421 -14.95 -17.34 -19.40
CA ILE A 421 -15.42 -18.28 -18.38
C ILE A 421 -15.81 -19.62 -19.01
N THR A 422 -16.57 -19.61 -20.11
CA THR A 422 -17.02 -20.85 -20.76
C THR A 422 -15.91 -21.67 -21.44
N GLN A 423 -14.70 -21.10 -21.61
CA GLN A 423 -13.60 -21.71 -22.38
C GLN A 423 -12.39 -22.09 -21.53
N HIS A 424 -12.37 -21.70 -20.25
CA HIS A 424 -11.25 -21.86 -19.34
C HIS A 424 -11.60 -22.78 -18.16
N GLN A 425 -10.56 -23.37 -17.59
CA GLN A 425 -10.62 -24.16 -16.37
C GLN A 425 -9.52 -23.67 -15.42
N TYR A 426 -9.75 -23.82 -14.12
CA TYR A 426 -8.75 -23.53 -13.10
C TYR A 426 -8.50 -24.78 -12.24
N TYR A 427 -7.30 -24.91 -11.70
CA TYR A 427 -6.98 -25.97 -10.74
C TYR A 427 -7.53 -25.60 -9.36
N ASP A 428 -8.54 -26.35 -8.91
CA ASP A 428 -9.08 -26.23 -7.56
C ASP A 428 -8.19 -27.04 -6.60
N GLU A 429 -7.37 -26.36 -5.81
CA GLU A 429 -6.43 -26.99 -4.89
C GLU A 429 -7.13 -27.86 -3.84
N ILE A 430 -8.32 -27.47 -3.38
CA ILE A 430 -9.08 -28.24 -2.38
C ILE A 430 -9.57 -29.53 -3.00
N LYS A 431 -10.19 -29.43 -4.18
CA LYS A 431 -10.76 -30.60 -4.84
C LYS A 431 -9.71 -31.42 -5.62
N SER A 432 -8.48 -30.92 -5.71
CA SER A 432 -7.35 -31.53 -6.40
C SER A 432 -7.64 -31.92 -7.86
N HIS A 433 -8.42 -31.12 -8.58
CA HIS A 433 -8.71 -31.33 -10.01
C HIS A 433 -9.03 -30.01 -10.74
N MET A 434 -9.01 -30.07 -12.08
CA MET A 434 -9.41 -28.95 -12.94
C MET A 434 -10.93 -28.77 -12.87
N THR A 435 -11.37 -27.59 -12.47
CA THR A 435 -12.78 -27.18 -12.43
C THR A 435 -13.02 -26.11 -13.49
N ASP A 436 -14.23 -26.02 -14.02
CA ASP A 436 -14.61 -24.96 -14.95
C ASP A 436 -14.42 -23.59 -14.31
N MET A 437 -13.95 -22.62 -15.10
CA MET A 437 -13.81 -21.24 -14.66
C MET A 437 -15.17 -20.71 -14.17
N ILE A 438 -15.16 -19.93 -13.11
CA ILE A 438 -16.35 -19.28 -12.54
C ILE A 438 -16.09 -17.79 -12.35
N SER A 439 -17.16 -17.01 -12.22
CA SER A 439 -17.08 -15.56 -12.10
C SER A 439 -16.25 -15.08 -10.89
N PRO A 440 -16.32 -15.70 -9.67
CA PRO A 440 -15.38 -15.44 -8.57
C PRO A 440 -13.91 -15.52 -8.95
N ILE A 441 -13.51 -16.55 -9.71
CA ILE A 441 -12.11 -16.80 -10.05
C ILE A 441 -11.62 -15.77 -11.06
N LEU A 442 -12.43 -15.48 -12.09
CA LEU A 442 -12.10 -14.46 -13.08
C LEU A 442 -11.91 -13.10 -12.41
N ILE A 443 -12.95 -12.62 -11.71
CA ILE A 443 -12.96 -11.26 -11.16
C ILE A 443 -12.07 -11.15 -9.92
N GLY A 444 -11.93 -12.20 -9.13
CA GLY A 444 -10.95 -12.26 -8.06
C GLY A 444 -9.52 -12.11 -8.58
N ASN A 445 -9.18 -12.73 -9.72
CA ASN A 445 -7.87 -12.51 -10.35
C ASN A 445 -7.71 -11.11 -10.94
N VAL A 446 -8.75 -10.57 -11.58
CA VAL A 446 -8.74 -9.15 -12.01
C VAL A 446 -8.45 -8.26 -10.80
N ALA A 447 -9.20 -8.44 -9.71
CA ALA A 447 -9.04 -7.70 -8.48
C ALA A 447 -7.67 -7.88 -7.84
N ARG A 448 -7.09 -9.08 -7.86
CA ARG A 448 -5.71 -9.34 -7.39
C ARG A 448 -4.69 -8.46 -8.13
N VAL A 449 -4.85 -8.32 -9.45
CA VAL A 449 -3.97 -7.50 -10.30
C VAL A 449 -4.23 -6.01 -10.08
N LEU A 450 -5.48 -5.61 -9.85
CA LEU A 450 -5.79 -4.22 -9.51
C LEU A 450 -5.23 -3.84 -8.13
N THR A 451 -5.37 -4.70 -7.13
CA THR A 451 -4.83 -4.49 -5.78
C THR A 451 -3.32 -4.35 -5.77
N SER A 452 -2.60 -5.02 -6.68
CA SER A 452 -1.14 -4.94 -6.75
C SER A 452 -0.61 -3.59 -7.26
N ARG A 453 -1.49 -2.74 -7.80
CA ARG A 453 -1.18 -1.33 -8.10
C ARG A 453 -0.83 -0.52 -6.85
N ILE A 454 -1.26 -1.02 -5.69
CA ILE A 454 -1.03 -0.44 -4.36
C ILE A 454 0.21 -1.11 -3.73
N HIS A 455 1.12 -0.32 -3.16
CA HIS A 455 2.26 -0.86 -2.43
C HIS A 455 1.84 -1.62 -1.17
N HIS A 456 2.36 -2.84 -1.01
CA HIS A 456 1.96 -3.75 0.08
C HIS A 456 2.74 -3.58 1.39
N SER A 457 3.70 -2.65 1.47
CA SER A 457 4.53 -2.52 2.68
C SER A 457 3.77 -1.89 3.84
N GLN A 458 2.95 -0.86 3.57
CA GLN A 458 2.24 -0.09 4.59
C GLN A 458 0.98 0.55 4.03
N ASP A 459 -0.17 0.05 4.47
CA ASP A 459 -1.47 0.54 4.03
C ASP A 459 -1.75 1.97 4.48
N ILE A 460 -1.12 2.43 5.57
CA ILE A 460 -1.23 3.81 6.06
C ILE A 460 -0.60 4.86 5.13
N ASN A 461 0.22 4.40 4.16
CA ASN A 461 1.00 5.25 3.25
C ASN A 461 0.64 5.00 1.78
N ILE A 462 -0.53 4.41 1.48
CA ILE A 462 -0.97 4.19 0.09
C ILE A 462 -1.05 5.52 -0.69
N ASP A 463 -1.48 6.59 -0.02
CA ASP A 463 -1.56 7.94 -0.59
C ASP A 463 -0.20 8.66 -0.71
N LYS A 464 0.89 8.09 -0.18
CA LYS A 464 2.25 8.67 -0.24
C LYS A 464 2.90 8.44 -1.60
N TYR A 465 2.72 7.25 -2.17
CA TYR A 465 3.43 6.80 -3.35
C TYR A 465 2.51 6.84 -4.60
N PRO A 466 3.08 7.05 -5.81
CA PRO A 466 2.34 6.87 -7.05
C PRO A 466 1.85 5.43 -7.20
N LEU A 467 0.60 5.24 -7.61
CA LEU A 467 0.11 3.91 -7.95
C LEU A 467 0.83 3.36 -9.18
N LEU A 468 1.02 2.05 -9.20
CA LEU A 468 1.70 1.35 -10.28
C LEU A 468 0.69 0.77 -11.27
N LYS A 469 1.09 0.61 -12.52
CA LYS A 469 0.26 0.02 -13.57
C LYS A 469 0.68 -1.43 -13.80
N HIS A 470 -0.26 -2.33 -13.58
CA HIS A 470 -0.11 -3.76 -13.81
C HIS A 470 -1.19 -4.27 -14.79
N TYR A 471 -0.84 -5.34 -15.50
CA TYR A 471 -1.72 -6.02 -16.44
C TYR A 471 -1.75 -7.51 -16.11
N TRP A 472 -2.87 -8.14 -16.42
CA TRP A 472 -3.03 -9.59 -16.35
C TRP A 472 -3.13 -10.17 -17.74
N ASP A 473 -2.42 -11.25 -18.01
CA ASP A 473 -2.49 -11.96 -19.28
C ASP A 473 -3.64 -12.98 -19.33
N PHE A 474 -4.49 -13.05 -18.29
CA PHE A 474 -5.60 -13.99 -18.16
C PHE A 474 -5.20 -15.47 -18.03
N HIS A 475 -3.93 -15.76 -17.79
CA HIS A 475 -3.42 -17.13 -17.67
C HIS A 475 -2.51 -17.32 -16.44
N THR A 476 -1.91 -16.24 -15.92
CA THR A 476 -1.11 -16.27 -14.70
C THR A 476 -1.96 -16.17 -13.44
N ALA A 477 -1.91 -17.18 -12.58
CA ALA A 477 -2.51 -17.15 -11.25
C ALA A 477 -1.66 -17.97 -10.28
N PRO A 478 -1.93 -17.87 -8.95
CA PRO A 478 -1.29 -18.75 -7.96
C PRO A 478 -1.55 -20.25 -8.18
N TYR A 479 -2.53 -20.57 -9.02
CA TYR A 479 -2.94 -21.90 -9.47
C TYR A 479 -2.94 -21.95 -11.00
N LEU A 480 -2.98 -23.17 -11.55
CA LEU A 480 -3.01 -23.37 -13.00
C LEU A 480 -4.35 -22.91 -13.59
N ILE A 481 -4.29 -22.12 -14.66
CA ILE A 481 -5.42 -21.82 -15.54
C ILE A 481 -5.13 -22.46 -16.90
N THR A 482 -6.08 -23.20 -17.45
CA THR A 482 -5.99 -23.81 -18.78
C THR A 482 -7.19 -23.46 -19.63
N HIS A 483 -7.12 -23.75 -20.92
CA HIS A 483 -8.19 -23.50 -21.87
C HIS A 483 -8.30 -24.64 -22.89
N GLN A 484 -9.52 -24.90 -23.35
CA GLN A 484 -9.80 -26.03 -24.24
C GLN A 484 -9.50 -25.73 -25.72
N LYS A 485 -9.54 -24.45 -26.13
CA LYS A 485 -9.35 -23.97 -27.51
C LYS A 485 -8.18 -23.00 -27.59
N LYS A 486 -7.79 -22.57 -28.80
CA LYS A 486 -6.83 -21.48 -28.96
C LYS A 486 -7.41 -20.20 -28.31
N CYS A 487 -6.75 -19.72 -27.25
CA CYS A 487 -7.14 -18.52 -26.53
C CYS A 487 -6.49 -17.28 -27.16
N ASN A 488 -7.26 -16.20 -27.29
CA ASN A 488 -6.78 -14.89 -27.76
C ASN A 488 -6.76 -13.85 -26.64
N PHE A 489 -7.05 -14.23 -25.39
CA PHE A 489 -6.90 -13.33 -24.26
C PHE A 489 -5.43 -13.12 -23.94
N ASP A 490 -5.05 -11.87 -23.75
CA ASP A 490 -3.73 -11.46 -23.29
C ASP A 490 -3.86 -10.16 -22.48
N ALA A 491 -2.73 -9.53 -22.16
CA ALA A 491 -2.68 -8.29 -21.38
C ALA A 491 -3.49 -7.12 -21.98
N SER A 492 -3.79 -7.14 -23.28
CA SER A 492 -4.62 -6.13 -23.94
C SER A 492 -6.10 -6.19 -23.53
N ALA A 493 -6.57 -7.34 -23.04
CA ALA A 493 -7.93 -7.50 -22.53
C ALA A 493 -8.08 -7.00 -21.08
N PHE A 494 -7.00 -6.56 -20.41
CA PHE A 494 -7.05 -6.13 -19.01
C PHE A 494 -7.56 -4.68 -18.80
N PRO A 495 -7.18 -3.68 -19.61
CA PRO A 495 -7.74 -2.34 -19.48
C PRO A 495 -9.27 -2.28 -19.63
N PRO A 496 -9.91 -2.97 -20.60
CA PRO A 496 -11.36 -2.93 -20.71
C PRO A 496 -12.10 -3.52 -19.50
N VAL A 497 -11.62 -4.63 -18.91
CA VAL A 497 -12.23 -5.20 -17.69
C VAL A 497 -12.03 -4.28 -16.49
N THR A 498 -10.90 -3.59 -16.40
CA THR A 498 -10.66 -2.59 -15.34
C THR A 498 -11.74 -1.52 -15.36
N LYS A 499 -12.10 -1.03 -16.55
CA LYS A 499 -13.16 -0.02 -16.72
C LYS A 499 -14.55 -0.58 -16.37
N CYS A 500 -14.86 -1.83 -16.75
CA CYS A 500 -16.09 -2.48 -16.31
C CYS A 500 -16.17 -2.60 -14.77
N VAL A 501 -15.07 -2.97 -14.12
CA VAL A 501 -14.98 -3.02 -12.64
C VAL A 501 -15.14 -1.63 -12.04
N ALA A 502 -14.55 -0.60 -12.64
CA ALA A 502 -14.72 0.79 -12.17
C ALA A 502 -16.18 1.25 -12.25
N HIS A 503 -16.90 0.95 -13.33
CA HIS A 503 -18.33 1.26 -13.44
C HIS A 503 -19.18 0.51 -12.42
N PHE A 504 -18.87 -0.77 -12.15
CA PHE A 504 -19.51 -1.52 -11.08
C PHE A 504 -19.27 -0.90 -9.69
N LEU A 505 -18.06 -0.43 -9.44
CA LEU A 505 -17.68 0.20 -8.17
C LEU A 505 -18.30 1.60 -7.98
N GLN A 506 -18.74 2.26 -9.04
CA GLN A 506 -19.29 3.62 -8.99
C GLN A 506 -20.48 3.71 -8.01
N GLU A 507 -21.44 2.80 -8.10
CA GLU A 507 -22.62 2.78 -7.22
C GLU A 507 -22.24 2.64 -5.75
N TYR A 508 -21.20 1.86 -5.44
CA TYR A 508 -20.69 1.70 -4.08
C TYR A 508 -20.04 2.99 -3.58
N VAL A 509 -19.25 3.65 -4.42
CA VAL A 509 -18.57 4.89 -4.07
C VAL A 509 -19.59 6.02 -3.83
N ASP A 510 -20.61 6.10 -4.67
CA ASP A 510 -21.71 7.06 -4.51
C ASP A 510 -22.42 6.84 -3.18
N ALA A 511 -22.81 5.60 -2.87
CA ALA A 511 -23.45 5.25 -1.60
C ALA A 511 -22.56 5.53 -0.37
N ILE A 512 -21.27 5.20 -0.45
CA ILE A 512 -20.31 5.52 0.63
C ILE A 512 -20.19 7.04 0.81
N GLY A 513 -20.19 7.80 -0.29
CA GLY A 513 -20.14 9.27 -0.27
C GLY A 513 -21.38 9.90 0.36
N GLU A 514 -22.56 9.32 0.12
CA GLU A 514 -23.81 9.75 0.79
C GLU A 514 -23.76 9.51 2.30
N LEU A 515 -23.25 8.34 2.72
CA LEU A 515 -23.08 7.99 4.13
C LEU A 515 -21.99 8.82 4.83
N THR A 516 -20.99 9.29 4.07
CA THR A 516 -19.82 10.01 4.58
C THR A 516 -19.58 11.31 3.78
N PRO A 517 -20.34 12.40 4.04
CA PRO A 517 -20.29 13.60 3.21
C PRO A 517 -18.95 14.35 3.20
N SER A 518 -18.07 14.08 4.16
CA SER A 518 -16.72 14.65 4.23
C SER A 518 -15.71 13.91 3.33
N LEU A 519 -16.10 12.77 2.75
CA LEU A 519 -15.24 11.92 1.95
C LEU A 519 -14.89 12.62 0.62
N ARG A 520 -13.59 12.66 0.33
CA ARG A 520 -13.03 13.27 -0.88
C ARG A 520 -12.38 12.25 -1.81
N ARG A 521 -11.96 11.12 -1.26
CA ARG A 521 -11.23 10.08 -1.99
C ARG A 521 -11.64 8.70 -1.50
N CYS A 522 -11.87 7.80 -2.46
CA CYS A 522 -12.09 6.39 -2.22
C CYS A 522 -11.11 5.56 -3.08
N ILE A 523 -10.45 4.56 -2.50
CA ILE A 523 -9.62 3.62 -3.27
C ILE A 523 -10.10 2.20 -2.99
N LEU A 524 -10.69 1.56 -3.99
CA LEU A 524 -11.25 0.21 -3.89
C LEU A 524 -10.48 -0.73 -4.82
N SER A 525 -9.74 -1.68 -4.24
CA SER A 525 -8.89 -2.61 -5.01
C SER A 525 -7.95 -1.95 -6.02
N GLY A 526 -7.40 -0.77 -5.71
CA GLY A 526 -6.46 -0.07 -6.60
C GLY A 526 -7.11 0.73 -7.73
N VAL A 527 -8.45 0.83 -7.73
CA VAL A 527 -9.23 1.78 -8.55
C VAL A 527 -9.46 3.04 -7.72
N VAL A 528 -9.17 4.22 -8.27
CA VAL A 528 -9.18 5.49 -7.55
C VAL A 528 -10.39 6.32 -7.94
N PHE A 529 -11.13 6.78 -6.93
CA PHE A 529 -12.25 7.69 -7.07
C PHE A 529 -11.98 8.97 -6.27
N ASP A 530 -12.14 10.12 -6.91
CA ASP A 530 -11.99 11.45 -6.32
C ASP A 530 -13.30 12.23 -6.46
N ASN A 531 -13.68 12.94 -5.40
CA ASN A 531 -14.87 13.79 -5.40
C ASN A 531 -14.49 15.24 -5.72
N VAL A 532 -14.81 15.69 -6.93
CA VAL A 532 -14.57 17.06 -7.43
C VAL A 532 -15.86 17.83 -7.66
N GLY A 533 -16.94 17.44 -6.98
CA GLY A 533 -18.31 17.90 -7.20
C GLY A 533 -19.24 16.75 -7.63
N SER A 534 -18.65 15.74 -8.26
CA SER A 534 -19.15 14.38 -8.46
C SER A 534 -18.00 13.40 -8.26
N TRP A 535 -18.31 12.14 -8.00
CA TRP A 535 -17.31 11.08 -7.94
C TRP A 535 -16.81 10.77 -9.35
N GLU A 536 -15.52 11.00 -9.57
CA GLU A 536 -14.84 10.70 -10.82
C GLU A 536 -13.81 9.60 -10.60
N CYS A 537 -13.70 8.68 -11.55
CA CYS A 537 -12.76 7.57 -11.50
C CYS A 537 -11.70 7.72 -12.59
N SER A 538 -10.44 7.45 -12.25
CA SER A 538 -9.33 7.54 -13.21
C SER A 538 -9.40 6.53 -14.35
N GLU A 539 -10.19 5.48 -14.18
CA GLU A 539 -10.37 4.40 -15.14
C GLU A 539 -11.72 4.43 -15.87
N ALA A 540 -12.61 5.39 -15.57
CA ALA A 540 -13.99 5.44 -16.06
C ALA A 540 -14.17 5.89 -17.51
#